data_AF-A0A4Q3YN80-F1
#
_entry.id   AF-A0A4Q3YN80-F1
#
_cell.length_a   1.000
_cell.length_b   1.000
_cell.length_c   1.000
_cell.angle_alpha   90.00
_cell.angle_beta   90.00
_cell.angle_gamma   90.00
#
_symmetry.space_group_name_H-M   'P 1'
#
loop_
_entity.id
_entity.type
_entity.pdbx_description
1 polymer ?
#
loop_
_entity_poly.entity_id
_entity_poly.type
_entity_poly.pdbx_seq_one_letter_code
_entity_poly.pdbx_strand_id
1 'polypeptide(L)'
;MTDIAFVRSEIAPSKPAPGRTSGVMAWLKQNLFASIGDTVLTILAILFIAWVVPPLYGFLVGNAVPPGGTVEQCRVENVGACWAYIASEIEFFIYGFYPMAEYWRPNIVFALLVLLGAPMLIPSVPYKVLNAVAFFLVMPVVDAILLQGGMFGLREVPTEQWGGLLI
;
A
#
# COMPACT_ATOMS: atom_id res chain seq x y z
N MET A 1 68.53 -26.06 12.36
CA MET A 1 67.07 -26.22 12.40
C MET A 1 66.51 -25.39 11.27
N THR A 2 66.06 -26.03 10.19
CA THR A 2 65.59 -25.33 8.98
C THR A 2 64.07 -25.21 9.09
N ASP A 3 63.59 -24.00 9.31
CA ASP A 3 62.17 -23.70 9.46
C ASP A 3 61.56 -23.54 8.06
N ILE A 4 60.98 -24.62 7.54
CA ILE A 4 60.35 -24.65 6.21
C ILE A 4 58.94 -24.07 6.34
N ALA A 5 58.80 -22.77 6.09
CA ALA A 5 57.50 -22.13 5.97
C ALA A 5 56.80 -22.62 4.68
N PHE A 6 55.79 -23.47 4.83
CA PHE A 6 55.03 -24.02 3.72
C PHE A 6 54.04 -22.96 3.19
N VAL A 7 54.43 -22.22 2.15
CA VAL A 7 53.58 -21.22 1.49
C VAL A 7 53.04 -21.79 0.18
N ARG A 8 51.72 -21.75 0.02
CA ARG A 8 51.02 -22.26 -1.17
C ARG A 8 51.31 -21.38 -2.40
N SER A 9 51.70 -22.01 -3.50
CA SER A 9 52.08 -21.34 -4.77
C SER A 9 50.92 -21.05 -5.73
N GLU A 10 49.79 -21.72 -5.59
CA GLU A 10 48.63 -21.57 -6.47
C GLU A 10 47.39 -21.09 -5.73
N ILE A 11 46.59 -20.23 -6.36
CA ILE A 11 45.35 -19.74 -5.79
C ILE A 11 44.31 -20.88 -5.74
N ALA A 12 43.58 -20.98 -4.62
CA ALA A 12 42.53 -21.99 -4.48
C ALA A 12 41.37 -21.76 -5.46
N PRO A 13 40.82 -22.81 -6.09
CA PRO A 13 39.64 -22.67 -6.91
C PRO A 13 38.46 -22.18 -6.05
N SER A 14 37.69 -21.23 -6.59
CA SER A 14 36.51 -20.68 -5.92
C SER A 14 35.50 -21.80 -5.63
N LYS A 15 35.28 -22.08 -4.34
CA LYS A 15 34.21 -22.99 -3.90
C LYS A 15 32.90 -22.20 -3.78
N PRO A 16 31.74 -22.81 -4.04
CA PRO A 16 30.45 -22.17 -3.76
C PRO A 16 30.37 -21.79 -2.27
N ALA A 17 29.61 -20.73 -1.97
CA ALA A 17 29.37 -20.32 -0.60
C ALA A 17 28.87 -21.52 0.22
N PRO A 18 29.33 -21.70 1.47
CA PRO A 18 28.91 -22.81 2.31
C PRO A 18 27.37 -22.90 2.33
N GLY A 19 26.80 -24.08 2.08
CA GLY A 19 25.35 -24.26 2.02
C GLY A 19 24.60 -23.91 3.32
N ARG A 20 25.33 -23.73 4.43
CA ARG A 20 24.80 -23.26 5.72
C ARG A 20 24.66 -21.73 5.82
N THR A 21 25.31 -20.97 4.96
CA THR A 21 25.34 -19.49 4.99
C THR A 21 24.52 -18.85 3.87
N SER A 22 23.98 -19.64 2.95
CA SER A 22 23.21 -19.16 1.81
C SER A 22 21.92 -19.97 1.64
N GLY A 23 20.88 -19.32 1.10
CA GLY A 23 19.59 -19.95 0.80
C GLY A 23 18.48 -19.62 1.80
N VAL A 24 17.27 -20.11 1.50
CA VAL A 24 16.03 -19.76 2.23
C VAL A 24 16.13 -20.09 3.72
N MET A 25 16.68 -21.26 4.08
CA MET A 25 16.81 -21.67 5.48
C MET A 25 17.79 -20.79 6.27
N ALA A 26 18.90 -20.37 5.64
CA ALA A 26 19.84 -19.43 6.25
C ALA A 26 19.19 -18.05 6.44
N TRP A 27 18.41 -17.60 5.46
CA TRP A 27 17.64 -16.36 5.54
C TRP A 27 16.58 -16.41 6.65
N LEU A 28 15.80 -17.48 6.77
CA LEU A 28 14.79 -17.64 7.83
C LEU A 28 15.43 -17.56 9.21
N LYS A 29 16.56 -18.26 9.42
CA LYS A 29 17.28 -18.18 10.70
C LYS A 29 17.84 -16.79 11.00
N GLN A 30 18.33 -16.08 9.99
CA GLN A 30 18.91 -14.75 10.16
C GLN A 30 17.88 -13.63 10.32
N ASN A 31 16.66 -13.79 9.80
CA ASN A 31 15.67 -12.71 9.77
C ASN A 31 14.45 -12.95 10.68
N LEU A 32 14.04 -14.20 10.90
CA LEU A 32 12.85 -14.53 11.71
C LEU A 32 13.21 -15.17 13.06
N PHE A 33 14.32 -15.87 13.13
CA PHE A 33 14.71 -16.66 14.31
C PHE A 33 16.11 -16.32 14.83
N ALA A 34 16.55 -15.07 14.65
CA ALA A 34 17.90 -14.63 14.99
C ALA A 34 18.11 -14.56 16.52
N SER A 35 17.08 -14.18 17.26
CA SER A 35 17.05 -14.14 18.72
C SER A 35 15.81 -14.82 19.30
N ILE A 36 15.80 -15.02 20.63
CA ILE A 36 14.62 -15.53 21.35
C ILE A 36 13.42 -14.59 21.17
N GLY A 37 13.66 -13.27 21.23
CA GLY A 37 12.63 -12.25 21.00
C GLY A 37 12.03 -12.35 19.60
N ASP A 38 12.88 -12.44 18.57
CA ASP A 38 12.44 -12.57 17.17
C ASP A 38 11.65 -13.87 16.95
N THR A 39 12.09 -14.96 17.58
CA THR A 39 11.40 -16.25 17.53
C THR A 39 10.00 -16.15 18.14
N VAL A 40 9.88 -15.55 19.32
CA VAL A 40 8.58 -15.34 19.99
C VAL A 40 7.68 -14.45 19.13
N LEU A 41 8.20 -13.33 18.62
CA LEU A 41 7.43 -12.42 17.77
C LEU A 41 6.98 -13.11 16.48
N THR A 42 7.84 -13.91 15.86
CA THR A 42 7.51 -14.68 14.65
C THR A 42 6.40 -15.69 14.92
N ILE A 43 6.47 -16.44 16.02
CA ILE A 43 5.43 -17.40 16.39
C ILE A 43 4.11 -16.68 16.65
N LEU A 44 4.12 -15.57 17.41
CA LEU A 44 2.94 -14.77 17.68
C LEU A 44 2.32 -14.21 16.38
N ALA A 45 3.15 -13.70 15.46
CA ALA A 45 2.70 -13.21 14.17
C ALA A 45 2.03 -14.33 13.35
N ILE A 46 2.62 -15.52 13.30
CA ILE A 46 2.03 -16.68 12.61
C ILE A 46 0.69 -17.07 13.23
N LEU A 47 0.61 -17.15 14.55
CA LEU A 47 -0.64 -17.47 15.26
C LEU A 47 -1.71 -16.42 15.00
N PHE A 48 -1.35 -15.13 15.03
CA PHE A 48 -2.27 -14.04 14.72
C PHE A 48 -2.79 -14.13 13.28
N ILE A 49 -1.91 -14.38 12.31
CA ILE A 49 -2.29 -14.57 10.91
C ILE A 49 -3.23 -15.78 10.76
N ALA A 50 -2.88 -16.91 11.38
CA ALA A 50 -3.70 -18.13 11.33
C ALA A 50 -5.08 -17.93 11.97
N TRP A 51 -5.21 -17.02 12.94
CA TRP A 51 -6.48 -16.68 13.57
C TRP A 51 -7.31 -15.68 12.76
N VAL A 52 -6.70 -14.66 12.15
CA VAL A 52 -7.41 -13.58 11.45
C VAL A 52 -7.70 -13.90 9.98
N VAL A 53 -6.78 -14.56 9.28
CA VAL A 53 -6.93 -14.77 7.83
C VAL A 53 -8.13 -15.64 7.45
N PRO A 54 -8.41 -16.79 8.11
CA PRO A 54 -9.55 -17.62 7.74
C PRO A 54 -10.92 -16.91 7.82
N PRO A 55 -11.30 -16.23 8.93
CA PRO A 55 -12.57 -15.51 8.97
C PRO A 55 -12.60 -14.33 8.00
N LEU A 56 -11.48 -13.63 7.80
CA LEU A 56 -11.40 -12.52 6.84
C LEU A 56 -11.58 -13.01 5.39
N TYR A 57 -10.96 -14.14 5.04
CA TYR A 57 -11.16 -14.78 3.74
C TYR A 57 -12.60 -15.26 3.57
N GLY A 58 -13.18 -15.89 4.60
CA GLY A 58 -14.58 -16.30 4.59
C GLY A 58 -15.53 -15.13 4.36
N PHE A 59 -15.27 -13.99 4.99
CA PHE A 59 -16.07 -12.77 4.80
C PHE A 59 -15.83 -12.12 3.43
N LEU A 60 -14.59 -11.87 3.02
CA LEU A 60 -14.28 -11.08 1.82
C LEU A 60 -14.46 -11.85 0.51
N VAL A 61 -14.25 -13.17 0.53
CA VAL A 61 -14.20 -14.00 -0.69
C VAL A 61 -15.11 -15.21 -0.58
N GLY A 62 -14.99 -16.01 0.49
CA GLY A 62 -15.65 -17.31 0.60
C GLY A 62 -17.18 -17.24 0.53
N ASN A 63 -17.78 -16.35 1.32
CA ASN A 63 -19.23 -16.15 1.42
C ASN A 63 -19.68 -14.82 0.80
N ALA A 64 -18.82 -14.17 0.00
CA ALA A 64 -19.10 -12.84 -0.54
C ALA A 64 -20.01 -12.90 -1.77
N VAL A 65 -20.85 -11.87 -1.94
CA VAL A 65 -21.67 -11.69 -3.14
C VAL A 65 -20.86 -10.93 -4.17
N PRO A 66 -20.69 -11.45 -5.41
CA PRO A 66 -19.87 -10.81 -6.42
C PRO A 66 -20.49 -9.50 -6.95
N PRO A 67 -19.72 -8.63 -7.66
CA PRO A 67 -20.19 -7.34 -8.18
C PRO A 67 -21.44 -7.38 -9.07
N GLY A 68 -21.75 -8.52 -9.70
CA GLY A 68 -22.95 -8.72 -10.53
C GLY A 68 -24.14 -9.35 -9.81
N GLY A 69 -24.07 -9.47 -8.48
CA GLY A 69 -25.15 -10.02 -7.66
C GLY A 69 -26.30 -9.04 -7.42
N THR A 70 -27.35 -9.51 -6.76
CA THR A 70 -28.51 -8.68 -6.38
C THR A 70 -28.45 -8.28 -4.91
N VAL A 71 -29.15 -7.19 -4.55
CA VAL A 71 -29.25 -6.73 -3.15
C VAL A 71 -29.81 -7.82 -2.24
N GLU A 72 -30.70 -8.67 -2.76
CA GLU A 72 -31.35 -9.70 -1.95
C GLU A 72 -30.42 -10.86 -1.62
N GLN A 73 -29.44 -11.13 -2.50
CA GLN A 73 -28.35 -12.06 -2.19
C GLN A 73 -27.48 -11.55 -1.05
N CYS A 74 -27.38 -10.23 -0.85
CA CYS A 74 -26.63 -9.64 0.25
C CYS A 74 -27.38 -9.63 1.59
N ARG A 75 -28.69 -9.90 1.60
CA ARG A 75 -29.54 -9.86 2.81
C ARG A 75 -29.76 -11.23 3.46
N VAL A 76 -29.22 -12.30 2.88
CA VAL A 76 -29.33 -13.66 3.43
C VAL A 76 -28.41 -13.80 4.64
N GLU A 77 -28.81 -14.64 5.61
CA GLU A 77 -27.97 -14.96 6.76
C GLU A 77 -26.64 -15.62 6.34
N ASN A 78 -25.55 -15.33 7.06
CA ASN A 78 -24.18 -15.80 6.81
C ASN A 78 -23.53 -15.33 5.50
N VAL A 79 -24.05 -14.27 4.88
CA VAL A 79 -23.39 -13.62 3.74
C VAL A 79 -22.22 -12.76 4.23
N GLY A 80 -21.12 -12.84 3.49
CA GLY A 80 -19.92 -12.05 3.70
C GLY A 80 -20.04 -10.63 3.12
N ALA A 81 -18.96 -10.14 2.51
CA ALA A 81 -18.93 -8.85 1.85
C ALA A 81 -19.89 -8.80 0.65
N CYS A 82 -20.65 -7.71 0.55
CA CYS A 82 -21.52 -7.45 -0.59
C CYS A 82 -20.78 -6.60 -1.63
N TRP A 83 -20.04 -7.26 -2.54
CA TRP A 83 -19.34 -6.54 -3.61
C TRP A 83 -20.28 -5.93 -4.65
N ALA A 84 -21.50 -6.46 -4.79
CA ALA A 84 -22.54 -5.86 -5.62
C ALA A 84 -22.84 -4.41 -5.21
N TYR A 85 -23.02 -4.17 -3.91
CA TYR A 85 -23.27 -2.84 -3.37
C TYR A 85 -22.02 -1.93 -3.45
N ILE A 86 -20.86 -2.46 -3.10
CA ILE A 86 -19.61 -1.69 -3.17
C ILE A 86 -19.33 -1.25 -4.61
N ALA A 87 -19.57 -2.12 -5.60
CA ALA A 87 -19.36 -1.80 -7.00
C ALA A 87 -20.39 -0.79 -7.53
N SER A 88 -21.64 -0.85 -7.08
CA SER A 88 -22.67 0.12 -7.51
C SER A 88 -22.45 1.51 -6.92
N GLU A 89 -21.93 1.58 -5.69
CA GLU A 89 -21.72 2.84 -4.95
C GLU A 89 -20.25 3.28 -4.90
N ILE A 90 -19.38 2.72 -5.76
CA ILE A 90 -17.94 3.02 -5.74
C ILE A 90 -17.65 4.51 -5.96
N GLU A 91 -18.46 5.17 -6.79
CA GLU A 91 -18.33 6.60 -7.04
C GLU A 91 -18.62 7.42 -5.78
N PHE A 92 -19.60 7.03 -4.97
CA PHE A 92 -19.90 7.67 -3.69
C PHE A 92 -18.74 7.46 -2.68
N PHE A 93 -18.13 6.27 -2.65
CA PHE A 93 -16.95 6.04 -1.81
C PHE A 93 -15.73 6.86 -2.22
N ILE A 94 -15.59 7.21 -3.50
CA ILE A 94 -14.46 8.00 -4.00
C ILE A 94 -14.73 9.49 -3.87
N TYR A 95 -15.89 9.96 -4.33
CA TYR A 95 -16.19 11.39 -4.50
C TYR A 95 -17.20 11.94 -3.48
N GLY A 96 -17.88 11.08 -2.70
CA GLY A 96 -18.94 11.52 -1.79
C GLY A 96 -20.13 12.14 -2.53
N PHE A 97 -20.55 13.33 -2.10
CA PHE A 97 -21.64 14.09 -2.72
C PHE A 97 -21.15 15.10 -3.76
N TYR A 98 -19.89 15.00 -4.20
CA TYR A 98 -19.33 15.90 -5.20
C TYR A 98 -20.11 15.77 -6.52
N PRO A 99 -20.41 16.87 -7.24
CA PRO A 99 -21.18 16.79 -8.48
C PRO A 99 -20.46 15.96 -9.55
N MET A 100 -21.16 14.99 -10.16
CA MET A 100 -20.58 14.10 -11.19
C MET A 100 -19.91 14.84 -12.35
N ALA A 101 -20.51 15.95 -12.80
CA ALA A 101 -19.96 16.78 -13.87
C ALA A 101 -18.59 17.37 -13.53
N GLU A 102 -18.23 17.43 -12.25
CA GLU A 102 -17.04 18.06 -11.72
C GLU A 102 -16.00 17.05 -11.20
N TYR A 103 -16.22 15.73 -11.38
CA TYR A 103 -15.28 14.67 -10.96
C TYR A 103 -13.87 14.82 -11.53
N TRP A 104 -13.73 15.49 -12.67
CA TRP A 104 -12.43 15.80 -13.26
C TRP A 104 -11.54 16.62 -12.30
N ARG A 105 -12.12 17.42 -11.39
CA ARG A 105 -11.39 18.22 -10.39
C ARG A 105 -10.74 17.32 -9.31
N PRO A 106 -11.48 16.48 -8.55
CA PRO A 106 -10.90 15.43 -7.70
C PRO A 106 -9.87 14.55 -8.42
N ASN A 107 -10.14 14.14 -9.66
CA ASN A 107 -9.21 13.28 -10.40
C ASN A 107 -7.87 13.96 -10.70
N ILE A 108 -7.87 15.26 -10.98
CA ILE A 108 -6.63 16.04 -11.10
C ILE A 108 -5.93 16.12 -9.73
N VAL A 109 -6.64 16.36 -8.63
CA VAL A 109 -6.05 16.36 -7.29
C VAL A 109 -5.38 15.01 -6.98
N PHE A 110 -6.07 13.89 -7.22
CA PHE A 110 -5.49 12.56 -7.02
C PHE A 110 -4.27 12.31 -7.92
N ALA A 111 -4.32 12.77 -9.17
CA ALA A 111 -3.17 12.67 -10.06
C ALA A 111 -1.98 13.51 -9.57
N LEU A 112 -2.22 14.73 -9.07
CA LEU A 112 -1.20 15.59 -8.49
C LEU A 112 -0.63 15.00 -7.19
N LEU A 113 -1.47 14.39 -6.36
CA LEU A 113 -1.07 13.68 -5.14
C LEU A 113 -0.09 12.55 -5.47
N VAL A 114 -0.40 11.73 -6.47
CA VAL A 114 0.52 10.66 -6.91
C VAL A 114 1.78 11.25 -7.55
N LEU A 115 1.63 12.25 -8.41
CA LEU A 115 2.74 12.87 -9.13
C LEU A 115 3.77 13.51 -8.20
N LEU A 116 3.32 14.20 -7.16
CA LEU A 116 4.20 14.87 -6.19
C LEU A 116 4.54 13.96 -5.00
N GLY A 117 3.66 13.04 -4.63
CA GLY A 117 3.84 12.12 -3.50
C GLY A 117 4.79 10.96 -3.82
N ALA A 118 4.61 10.28 -4.95
CA ALA A 118 5.43 9.10 -5.31
C ALA A 118 6.95 9.41 -5.35
N PRO A 119 7.41 10.54 -5.92
CA PRO A 119 8.81 10.96 -5.83
C PRO A 119 9.36 11.11 -4.40
N MET A 120 8.53 11.45 -3.42
CA MET A 120 8.98 11.60 -2.03
C MET A 120 9.38 10.25 -1.41
N LEU A 121 8.66 9.19 -1.77
CA LEU A 121 8.89 7.82 -1.32
C LEU A 121 10.14 7.19 -1.95
N ILE A 122 10.66 7.76 -3.04
CA ILE A 122 11.81 7.23 -3.76
C ILE A 122 13.07 8.02 -3.38
N PRO A 123 14.06 7.43 -2.69
CA PRO A 123 15.26 8.15 -2.26
C PRO A 123 16.13 8.69 -3.39
N SER A 124 16.07 8.08 -4.59
CA SER A 124 16.93 8.39 -5.73
C SER A 124 16.46 9.56 -6.61
N VAL A 125 15.31 10.15 -6.34
CA VAL A 125 14.76 11.22 -7.19
C VAL A 125 15.46 12.57 -6.93
N PRO A 126 15.94 13.27 -7.98
CA PRO A 126 16.55 14.59 -7.82
C PRO A 126 15.55 15.68 -7.43
N TYR A 127 16.04 16.83 -6.94
CA TYR A 127 15.24 18.00 -6.56
C TYR A 127 14.22 17.78 -5.44
N LYS A 128 14.54 16.89 -4.48
CA LYS A 128 13.65 16.51 -3.38
C LYS A 128 13.13 17.68 -2.56
N VAL A 129 13.94 18.72 -2.34
CA VAL A 129 13.52 19.93 -1.62
C VAL A 129 12.45 20.71 -2.40
N LEU A 130 12.63 20.87 -3.71
CA LEU A 130 11.66 21.57 -4.56
C LEU A 130 10.34 20.79 -4.63
N ASN A 131 10.41 19.45 -4.76
CA ASN A 131 9.22 18.61 -4.74
C ASN A 131 8.49 18.68 -3.40
N ALA A 132 9.22 18.71 -2.27
CA ALA A 132 8.63 18.87 -0.95
C ALA A 132 7.93 20.24 -0.80
N VAL A 133 8.55 21.32 -1.30
CA VAL A 133 7.94 22.66 -1.32
C VAL A 133 6.67 22.66 -2.17
N ALA A 134 6.70 22.06 -3.36
CA ALA A 134 5.53 21.93 -4.21
C ALA A 134 4.41 21.12 -3.53
N PHE A 135 4.75 20.01 -2.89
CA PHE A 135 3.78 19.14 -2.21
C PHE A 135 3.16 19.78 -0.95
N PHE A 136 3.96 20.43 -0.10
CA PHE A 136 3.45 20.95 1.18
C PHE A 136 2.89 22.38 1.09
N LEU A 137 3.36 23.20 0.14
CA LEU A 137 2.94 24.61 0.06
C LEU A 137 2.07 24.89 -1.17
N VAL A 138 2.45 24.39 -2.35
CA VAL A 138 1.73 24.72 -3.59
C VAL A 138 0.48 23.86 -3.72
N MET A 139 0.59 22.55 -3.47
CA MET A 139 -0.50 21.61 -3.66
C MET A 139 -1.74 21.95 -2.82
N PRO A 140 -1.67 22.25 -1.50
CA PRO A 140 -2.88 22.56 -0.73
C PRO A 140 -3.63 23.80 -1.25
N VAL A 141 -2.90 24.78 -1.79
CA VAL A 141 -3.50 25.97 -2.40
C VAL A 141 -4.20 25.58 -3.71
N VAL A 142 -3.54 24.79 -4.56
CA VAL A 142 -4.12 24.29 -5.81
C VAL A 142 -5.37 23.46 -5.54
N ASP A 143 -5.32 22.55 -4.56
CA ASP A 143 -6.42 21.67 -4.19
C ASP A 143 -7.62 22.46 -3.68
N ALA A 144 -7.39 23.45 -2.80
CA ALA A 144 -8.46 24.32 -2.30
C ALA A 144 -9.17 25.06 -3.44
N ILE A 145 -8.40 25.65 -4.37
CA ILE A 145 -8.94 26.37 -5.53
C ILE A 145 -9.72 25.42 -6.45
N LEU A 146 -9.17 24.24 -6.71
CA LEU A 146 -9.73 23.29 -7.65
C LEU A 146 -10.99 22.63 -7.10
N LEU A 147 -10.98 22.18 -5.84
CA LEU A 147 -12.09 21.46 -5.22
C LEU A 147 -13.23 22.39 -4.81
N GLN A 148 -12.93 23.53 -4.18
CA GLN A 148 -13.96 24.50 -3.76
C GLN A 148 -14.54 25.24 -4.96
N GLY A 149 -13.70 25.55 -5.96
CA GLY A 149 -14.11 26.41 -7.07
C GLY A 149 -14.42 27.84 -6.60
N GLY A 150 -15.35 28.52 -7.29
CA GLY A 150 -15.73 29.90 -6.97
C GLY A 150 -14.79 30.97 -7.55
N MET A 151 -13.68 30.56 -8.15
CA MET A 151 -12.71 31.42 -8.83
C MET A 151 -12.47 30.95 -10.26
N PHE A 152 -12.00 31.84 -11.14
CA PHE A 152 -11.67 31.54 -12.54
C PHE A 152 -12.84 30.95 -13.37
N GLY A 153 -14.08 31.23 -12.99
CA GLY A 153 -15.29 30.72 -13.66
C GLY A 153 -15.65 29.27 -13.29
N LEU A 154 -14.97 28.68 -12.32
CA LEU A 154 -15.31 27.36 -11.78
C LEU A 154 -16.58 27.43 -10.93
N ARG A 155 -17.51 26.50 -11.17
CA ARG A 155 -18.65 26.28 -10.27
C ARG A 155 -18.16 26.07 -8.84
N GLU A 156 -18.76 26.78 -7.91
CA GLU A 156 -18.53 26.61 -6.47
C GLU A 156 -19.15 25.29 -6.00
N VAL A 157 -18.35 24.47 -5.31
CA VAL A 157 -18.78 23.23 -4.67
C VAL A 157 -18.43 23.35 -3.19
N PRO A 158 -19.44 23.48 -2.33
CA PRO A 158 -19.23 23.79 -0.92
C PRO A 158 -18.70 22.55 -0.18
N THR A 159 -17.95 22.77 0.90
CA THR A 159 -17.17 21.72 1.59
C THR A 159 -18.03 20.63 2.23
N GLU A 160 -19.31 20.89 2.50
CA GLU A 160 -20.24 19.87 3.00
C GLU A 160 -20.55 18.77 1.97
N GLN A 161 -20.25 18.99 0.69
CA GLN A 161 -20.39 17.98 -0.35
C GLN A 161 -19.13 17.12 -0.51
N TRP A 162 -18.03 17.51 0.14
CA TRP A 162 -16.78 16.77 0.07
C TRP A 162 -16.90 15.53 0.96
N GLY A 163 -16.58 14.37 0.40
CA GLY A 163 -16.65 13.10 1.11
C GLY A 163 -15.83 12.03 0.41
N GLY A 164 -16.02 10.78 0.81
CA GLY A 164 -15.30 9.66 0.22
C GLY A 164 -13.79 9.74 0.49
N LEU A 165 -12.97 9.78 -0.56
CA LEU A 165 -11.51 9.89 -0.49
C LEU A 165 -10.99 11.33 -0.39
N LEU A 166 -11.88 12.32 -0.36
CA LEU A 166 -11.52 13.74 -0.27
C LEU A 166 -11.37 14.25 1.18
N ILE A 167 -11.49 13.37 2.18
CA ILE A 167 -11.36 13.68 3.62
C ILE A 167 -10.05 13.21 4.23
#